data_AF-A0A2A4Q2S1-F1
#
_entry.id   AF-A0A2A4Q2S1-F1
#
_cell.length_a   1.000
_cell.length_b   1.000
_cell.length_c   1.000
_cell.angle_alpha   90.00
_cell.angle_beta   90.00
_cell.angle_gamma   90.00
#
_symmetry.space_group_name_H-M   'P 1'
#
loop_
_entity.id
_entity.type
_entity.pdbx_description
1 polymer ?
#
loop_
_entity_poly.entity_id
_entity_poly.type
_entity_poly.pdbx_seq_one_letter_code
_entity_poly.pdbx_strand_id
1 'polypeptide(L)'
;MSHIKKEDLVGRVQDKVAVVTGAAKGLGEAISHRLAQEGAKLILGDIDGPRLGTTALKFHDAGGEAVTVVGNITEEEPGFQLIENANEHFGRRL
;
A
#
# COMPACT_ATOMS: atom_id res chain seq x y z
N MET A 1 -27.64 -20.85 6.25
CA MET A 1 -27.25 -19.71 7.12
C MET A 1 -25.76 -19.83 7.40
N SER A 2 -24.90 -19.20 6.59
CA SER A 2 -23.45 -19.24 6.82
C SER A 2 -23.12 -18.45 8.08
N HIS A 3 -22.44 -19.10 9.02
CA HIS A 3 -21.91 -18.43 10.20
C HIS A 3 -20.69 -17.62 9.75
N ILE A 4 -20.85 -16.33 9.50
CA ILE A 4 -19.73 -15.41 9.29
C ILE A 4 -19.11 -15.18 10.68
N LYS A 5 -17.86 -15.57 10.88
CA LYS A 5 -17.17 -15.31 12.15
C LYS A 5 -16.87 -13.83 12.27
N LYS A 6 -16.76 -13.32 13.48
CA LYS A 6 -16.39 -11.91 13.72
C LYS A 6 -15.01 -11.59 13.12
N GLU A 7 -14.13 -12.60 13.05
CA GLU A 7 -12.84 -12.51 12.34
C GLU A 7 -12.99 -12.37 10.81
N ASP A 8 -14.06 -12.90 10.21
CA ASP A 8 -14.32 -12.79 8.76
C ASP A 8 -14.86 -11.40 8.37
N LEU A 9 -15.30 -10.60 9.35
CA LEU A 9 -15.73 -9.21 9.17
C LEU A 9 -14.56 -8.21 9.22
N VAL A 10 -13.41 -8.63 9.76
CA VAL A 10 -12.20 -7.79 9.87
C VAL A 10 -11.25 -8.19 8.74
N GLY A 11 -10.84 -7.23 7.92
CA GLY A 11 -9.86 -7.47 6.86
C GLY A 11 -8.57 -8.07 7.43
N ARG A 12 -7.97 -9.05 6.73
CA ARG A 12 -6.82 -9.83 7.25
C ARG A 12 -5.61 -8.97 7.61
N VAL A 13 -5.53 -7.76 7.05
CA VAL A 13 -4.46 -6.79 7.24
C VAL A 13 -4.99 -5.45 7.77
N GLN A 14 -6.13 -5.46 8.47
CA GLN A 14 -6.72 -4.26 9.05
C GLN A 14 -5.69 -3.47 9.88
N ASP A 15 -5.58 -2.18 9.58
CA ASP A 15 -4.67 -1.21 10.19
C ASP A 15 -3.18 -1.59 10.06
N LYS A 16 -2.82 -2.57 9.23
CA LYS A 16 -1.41 -2.89 8.95
C LYS A 16 -0.86 -1.93 7.91
N VAL A 17 0.44 -1.66 8.01
CA VAL A 17 1.16 -0.93 6.97
C VAL A 17 1.73 -1.96 6.00
N ALA A 18 1.48 -1.79 4.71
CA ALA A 18 2.02 -2.64 3.67
C ALA A 18 2.82 -1.80 2.67
N VAL A 19 4.06 -2.22 2.43
CA VAL A 19 4.93 -1.68 1.40
C VAL A 19 4.78 -2.54 0.15
N VAL A 20 4.46 -1.92 -1.00
CA VAL A 20 4.31 -2.61 -2.28
C VAL A 20 5.22 -1.96 -3.30
N THR A 21 6.15 -2.73 -3.86
CA THR A 21 7.02 -2.32 -4.97
C THR A 21 6.44 -2.76 -6.31
N GLY A 22 6.74 -2.04 -7.39
CA GLY A 22 6.11 -2.29 -8.69
C GLY A 22 4.60 -1.95 -8.70
N ALA A 23 4.20 -0.99 -7.86
CA ALA A 23 2.78 -0.72 -7.58
C ALA A 23 2.05 0.07 -8.68
N ALA A 24 2.75 0.55 -9.71
CA ALA A 24 2.13 1.42 -10.72
C ALA A 24 1.27 0.65 -11.75
N LYS A 25 1.40 -0.69 -11.85
CA LYS A 25 0.63 -1.49 -12.81
C LYS A 25 0.59 -2.98 -12.46
N GLY A 26 -0.28 -3.70 -13.15
CA GLY A 26 -0.28 -5.16 -13.18
C GLY A 26 -0.52 -5.77 -11.80
N LEU A 27 0.34 -6.72 -11.41
CA LEU A 27 0.16 -7.43 -10.15
C LEU A 27 0.39 -6.53 -8.93
N GLY A 28 1.35 -5.61 -8.96
CA GLY A 28 1.60 -4.69 -7.85
C GLY A 28 0.39 -3.79 -7.58
N GLU A 29 -0.19 -3.21 -8.63
CA GLU A 29 -1.44 -2.44 -8.54
C GLU A 29 -2.58 -3.31 -7.96
N ALA A 30 -2.77 -4.52 -8.47
CA ALA A 30 -3.82 -5.44 -8.00
C ALA A 30 -3.64 -5.86 -6.53
N ILE A 31 -2.39 -6.11 -6.10
CA ILE A 31 -2.06 -6.42 -4.70
C ILE A 31 -2.38 -5.22 -3.81
N SER A 32 -1.98 -4.01 -4.22
CA SER A 32 -2.29 -2.79 -3.48
C SER A 32 -3.81 -2.61 -3.31
N HIS A 33 -4.60 -2.82 -4.37
CA HIS A 33 -6.06 -2.82 -4.27
C HIS A 33 -6.60 -3.86 -3.29
N ARG A 34 -6.08 -5.09 -3.35
CA ARG A 34 -6.55 -6.15 -2.46
C ARG A 34 -6.22 -5.86 -0.99
N LEU A 35 -5.01 -5.37 -0.71
CA LEU A 35 -4.59 -5.02 0.65
C LEU A 35 -5.39 -3.84 1.21
N ALA A 36 -5.66 -2.82 0.38
CA ALA A 36 -6.51 -1.70 0.76
C ALA A 36 -7.94 -2.16 1.11
N GLN A 37 -8.54 -3.05 0.31
CA GLN A 37 -9.86 -3.64 0.61
C GLN A 37 -9.89 -4.41 1.92
N GLU A 38 -8.75 -4.95 2.35
CA GLU A 38 -8.58 -5.63 3.63
C GLU A 38 -8.13 -4.69 4.76
N GLY A 39 -8.16 -3.36 4.55
CA GLY A 39 -7.95 -2.34 5.57
C GLY A 39 -6.48 -1.95 5.81
N ALA A 40 -5.58 -2.26 4.87
CA ALA A 40 -4.18 -1.85 4.97
C ALA A 40 -3.98 -0.36 4.63
N LYS A 41 -3.00 0.24 5.30
CA LYS A 41 -2.38 1.52 4.94
C LYS A 41 -1.20 1.24 4.01
N LEU A 42 -1.09 1.97 2.91
CA LEU A 42 -0.17 1.60 1.83
C LEU A 42 1.01 2.57 1.70
N ILE A 43 2.20 2.00 1.50
CA ILE A 43 3.36 2.70 0.93
C ILE A 43 3.64 2.05 -0.42
N LEU A 44 3.62 2.85 -1.49
CA LEU A 44 3.68 2.38 -2.86
C LEU A 44 4.96 2.85 -3.53
N GLY A 45 5.75 1.91 -4.04
CA GLY A 45 7.00 2.17 -4.75
C GLY A 45 6.92 1.76 -6.22
N ASP A 46 7.35 2.64 -7.12
CA ASP A 46 7.53 2.32 -8.54
C ASP A 46 8.44 3.35 -9.24
N ILE A 47 9.02 2.98 -10.38
CA ILE A 47 9.78 3.90 -11.23
C ILE A 47 8.86 4.79 -12.08
N ASP A 48 7.63 4.33 -12.38
CA ASP A 48 6.64 5.09 -13.15
C ASP A 48 5.78 5.98 -12.23
N GLY A 49 6.30 7.17 -11.93
CA GLY A 49 5.64 8.14 -11.05
C GLY A 49 4.21 8.54 -11.46
N PRO A 50 3.96 8.90 -12.74
CA PRO A 50 2.61 9.24 -13.19
C PRO A 50 1.58 8.12 -12.98
N ARG A 51 1.94 6.88 -13.31
CA ARG A 51 1.04 5.74 -13.06
C ARG A 51 0.90 5.44 -11.57
N LEU A 52 1.98 5.54 -10.80
CA LEU A 52 1.95 5.37 -9.34
C LEU A 52 1.00 6.36 -8.68
N GLY A 53 1.02 7.62 -9.11
CA GLY A 53 0.09 8.66 -8.65
C GLY A 53 -1.37 8.33 -9.02
N THR A 54 -1.60 7.80 -10.21
CA THR A 54 -2.95 7.33 -10.62
C THR A 54 -3.43 6.20 -9.71
N THR A 55 -2.57 5.25 -9.39
CA THR A 55 -2.87 4.15 -8.47
C THR A 55 -3.18 4.67 -7.06
N ALA A 56 -2.38 5.62 -6.55
CA ALA A 56 -2.61 6.25 -5.25
C ALA A 56 -3.95 7.02 -5.16
N LEU A 57 -4.29 7.78 -6.21
CA LEU A 57 -5.57 8.50 -6.28
C LEU A 57 -6.76 7.56 -6.17
N LYS A 58 -6.74 6.41 -6.86
CA LYS A 58 -7.80 5.39 -6.74
C LYS A 58 -7.98 4.89 -5.31
N PHE A 59 -6.92 4.89 -4.50
CA PHE A 59 -6.99 4.49 -3.09
C PHE A 59 -7.54 5.59 -2.20
N HIS A 60 -7.11 6.84 -2.41
CA HIS A 60 -7.64 7.99 -1.67
C HIS A 60 -9.14 8.17 -1.94
N ASP A 61 -9.58 8.01 -3.20
CA ASP A 61 -10.99 8.09 -3.58
C ASP A 61 -11.85 6.99 -2.93
N ALA A 62 -11.24 5.84 -2.60
CA ALA A 62 -11.88 4.74 -1.88
C ALA A 62 -11.86 4.93 -0.34
N GLY A 63 -11.36 6.07 0.15
CA GLY A 63 -11.23 6.38 1.58
C GLY A 63 -10.03 5.73 2.27
N GLY A 64 -9.09 5.17 1.50
CA GLY A 64 -7.86 4.58 2.01
C GLY A 64 -6.70 5.58 2.10
N GLU A 65 -5.68 5.22 2.87
CA GLU A 65 -4.44 6.00 3.02
C GLU A 65 -3.31 5.34 2.20
N ALA A 66 -2.69 6.12 1.31
CA ALA A 66 -1.55 5.69 0.50
C ALA A 66 -0.49 6.80 0.38
N VAL A 67 0.79 6.44 0.53
CA VAL A 67 1.96 7.30 0.29
C VAL A 67 2.75 6.71 -0.88
N THR A 68 3.30 7.56 -1.75
CA THR A 68 4.05 7.12 -2.94
C THR A 68 5.53 7.49 -2.82
N VAL A 69 6.40 6.57 -3.20
CA VAL A 69 7.84 6.79 -3.39
C VAL A 69 8.19 6.44 -4.83
N VAL A 70 8.63 7.43 -5.60
CA VAL A 70 9.01 7.24 -7.00
C VAL A 70 10.51 6.96 -7.06
N GLY A 71 10.90 5.81 -7.59
CA GLY A 71 12.31 5.46 -7.70
C GLY A 71 12.55 4.05 -8.20
N ASN A 72 13.81 3.79 -8.57
CA ASN A 72 14.25 2.48 -8.98
C ASN A 72 14.60 1.62 -7.75
N ILE A 73 13.86 0.54 -7.52
CA ILE A 73 14.07 -0.31 -6.33
C ILE A 73 15.40 -1.08 -6.34
N THR A 74 16.13 -1.10 -7.46
CA THR A 74 17.50 -1.65 -7.48
C THR A 74 18.52 -0.70 -6.86
N GLU A 75 18.12 0.55 -6.58
CA GLU A 75 18.91 1.55 -5.87
C GLU A 75 18.52 1.56 -4.39
N GLU A 76 19.49 1.90 -3.54
CA GLU A 76 19.35 1.82 -2.09
C GLU A 76 18.42 2.91 -1.52
N GLU A 77 18.49 4.13 -2.06
CA GLU A 77 17.74 5.28 -1.54
C GLU A 77 16.21 5.10 -1.64
N PRO A 78 15.60 4.71 -2.78
CA PRO A 78 14.16 4.46 -2.84
C PRO A 78 13.71 3.38 -1.86
N GLY A 79 14.54 2.36 -1.64
CA GLY A 79 14.28 1.31 -0.64
C GLY A 79 14.20 1.86 0.77
N PHE A 80 15.14 2.72 1.16
CA PHE A 80 15.10 3.40 2.46
C PHE A 80 13.91 4.33 2.61
N GLN A 81 13.62 5.14 1.58
CA GLN A 81 12.49 6.07 1.59
C GLN A 81 11.16 5.34 1.81
N LEU A 82 10.95 4.15 1.24
CA LEU A 82 9.75 3.35 1.48
C LEU A 82 9.57 3.03 2.97
N ILE A 83 10.64 2.62 3.65
CA ILE A 83 10.59 2.26 5.07
C ILE A 83 10.49 3.50 5.97
N GLU A 84 11.21 4.56 5.64
CA GLU A 84 11.13 5.84 6.35
C GLU A 84 9.71 6.42 6.29
N ASN A 85 9.12 6.49 5.09
CA ASN A 85 7.75 6.97 4.93
C ASN A 85 6.73 6.12 5.70
N ALA A 86 6.93 4.78 5.75
CA ALA A 86 6.09 3.90 6.57
C ALA A 86 6.11 4.28 8.06
N ASN A 87 7.31 4.55 8.58
CA ASN A 87 7.51 4.92 9.97
C ASN A 87 6.93 6.31 10.28
N GLU A 88 7.21 7.30 9.43
CA GLU A 88 6.80 8.69 9.62
C GLU A 88 5.28 8.86 9.55
N HIS A 89 4.62 8.23 8.57
CA HIS A 89 3.19 8.45 8.33
C HIS A 89 2.31 7.59 9.23
N PHE A 90 2.78 6.40 9.63
CA PHE A 90 1.92 5.40 10.28
C PHE A 90 2.45 4.90 11.64
N GLY A 91 3.59 5.40 12.12
CA GLY A 91 4.06 5.22 13.49
C GLY A 91 4.34 3.76 13.89
N ARG A 92 4.47 2.84 12.93
CA ARG A 92 4.79 1.43 13.19
C ARG A 92 6.22 1.16 12.77
N ARG A 93 7.08 0.91 13.76
CA ARG A 93 8.46 0.47 13.58
C ARG A 93 8.44 -0.88 12.85
N LEU A 94 8.66 -0.87 11.53
CA LEU A 94 8.83 -2.08 10.70
C LEU A 94 10.16 -2.78 10.98
#